data_AF-A0A7X8IPA8-F1
#
_entry.id   AF-A0A7X8IPA8-F1
#
_cell.length_a   1.000
_cell.length_b   1.000
_cell.length_c   1.000
_cell.angle_alpha   90.00
_cell.angle_beta   90.00
_cell.angle_gamma   90.00
#
_symmetry.space_group_name_H-M   'P 1'
#
loop_
_entity.id
_entity.type
_entity.pdbx_description
1 polymer ?
#
loop_
_entity_poly.entity_id
_entity_poly.type
_entity_poly.pdbx_seq_one_letter_code
_entity_poly.pdbx_strand_id
1 'polypeptide(L)' 'KAIFGTPLLNSWMRNALHPQINNLFYSKEFRQRGIWNLPKIHNHWQHYLKGDGRQAEMLYNIIAMEVWLQTFIKNDPVI' A
#
# COMPACT_ATOMS: atom_id res chain seq x y z
N LYS A 1 18.29 1.46 24.22
CA LYS A 1 18.33 0.61 23.01
C LYS A 1 17.75 1.40 21.85
N ALA A 2 18.58 1.87 20.92
CA ALA A 2 18.06 2.41 19.66
C ALA A 2 17.50 1.22 18.86
N ILE A 3 16.18 1.17 18.71
CA ILE A 3 15.55 0.21 17.81
C ILE A 3 15.71 0.84 16.44
N PHE A 4 16.62 0.31 15.61
CA PHE A 4 16.69 0.63 14.18
C PHE A 4 15.47 0.03 13.44
N GLY A 5 14.28 0.29 13.96
CA GLY A 5 13.01 -0.05 13.34
C GLY A 5 12.60 1.14 12.49
N THR A 6 12.27 0.87 11.23
CA THR A 6 11.64 1.90 10.40
C THR A 6 10.27 2.20 11.00
N PRO A 7 9.88 3.48 11.22
CA PRO A 7 8.54 3.82 11.68
C PRO A 7 7.52 3.71 10.52
N LEU A 8 7.76 2.75 9.62
CA LEU A 8 7.08 2.57 8.35
C LEU A 8 5.57 2.36 8.58
N LEU A 9 5.26 1.41 9.45
CA LEU A 9 3.88 1.03 9.81
C LEU A 9 3.19 2.04 10.73
N ASN A 10 3.94 2.92 11.38
CA ASN A 10 3.38 3.81 12.40
C ASN A 10 3.18 5.24 11.87
N SER A 11 4.02 5.70 10.94
CA SER A 11 3.98 7.11 10.51
C SER A 11 4.34 7.33 9.04
N TRP A 12 5.32 6.62 8.47
CA TRP A 12 5.80 7.00 7.13
C TRP A 12 4.77 6.75 6.04
N MET A 13 4.02 5.64 6.10
CA MET A 13 2.96 5.39 5.10
C MET A 13 1.90 6.50 5.07
N ARG A 14 1.48 7.05 6.22
CA ARG A 14 0.47 8.12 6.28
C ARG A 14 1.03 9.54 6.12
N ASN A 15 2.35 9.69 6.19
CA ASN A 15 3.03 10.98 6.11
C ASN A 15 3.88 11.04 4.84
N ALA A 16 5.19 10.79 4.95
CA ALA A 16 6.15 10.99 3.86
C ALA A 16 5.83 10.20 2.58
N LEU A 17 5.30 8.98 2.72
CA LEU A 17 4.96 8.10 1.58
C LEU A 17 3.50 8.25 1.15
N HIS A 18 2.70 9.07 1.82
CA HIS A 18 1.28 9.20 1.55
C HIS A 18 0.98 9.53 0.08
N PRO A 19 1.64 10.51 -0.57
CA PRO A 19 1.36 10.82 -1.97
C PRO A 19 1.64 9.63 -2.91
N GLN A 20 2.71 8.89 -2.66
CA GLN A 20 3.11 7.74 -3.48
C GLN A 20 2.12 6.58 -3.33
N ILE A 21 1.73 6.27 -2.10
CA ILE A 21 0.75 5.22 -1.79
C ILE A 21 -0.62 5.59 -2.34
N ASN A 22 -1.01 6.86 -2.25
CA ASN A 22 -2.29 7.32 -2.80
C ASN A 22 -2.29 7.19 -4.33
N ASN A 23 -1.22 7.62 -5.00
CA ASN A 23 -1.07 7.42 -6.45
C ASN A 23 -1.13 5.93 -6.84
N LEU A 24 -0.53 5.06 -6.02
CA LEU A 24 -0.60 3.61 -6.21
C LEU A 24 -2.04 3.10 -6.15
N PHE A 25 -2.80 3.44 -5.11
CA PHE A 25 -4.19 3.00 -4.93
C PHE A 25 -5.15 3.58 -5.98
N TYR A 26 -4.87 4.78 -6.51
CA TYR A 26 -5.66 5.38 -7.59
C TYR A 26 -5.18 5.02 -9.00
N SER A 27 -4.09 4.26 -9.13
CA SER A 27 -3.60 3.78 -10.43
C SER A 27 -4.64 2.88 -11.13
N LYS A 28 -4.53 2.79 -12.46
CA LYS A 28 -5.41 1.93 -13.26
C LYS A 28 -5.06 0.46 -13.00
N GLU A 29 -3.77 0.17 -12.92
CA GLU A 29 -3.18 -1.13 -12.66
C GLU A 29 -3.74 -1.72 -11.36
N PHE A 30 -3.58 -1.01 -10.23
CA PHE A 30 -4.10 -1.48 -8.95
C PHE A 30 -5.61 -1.77 -9.00
N ARG A 31 -6.41 -0.88 -9.60
CA ARG A 31 -7.87 -1.04 -9.63
C ARG A 31 -8.35 -2.16 -10.57
N GLN A 32 -7.58 -2.50 -11.59
CA GLN A 32 -7.99 -3.46 -12.63
C GLN A 32 -7.44 -4.88 -12.44
N ARG A 33 -6.53 -5.10 -11.49
CA ARG A 33 -5.95 -6.44 -11.25
C ARG A 33 -6.95 -7.52 -10.83
N GLY A 34 -8.09 -7.16 -10.25
CA GLY A 34 -9.12 -8.12 -9.83
C GLY A 34 -8.77 -8.99 -8.61
N ILE A 35 -7.52 -8.96 -8.12
CA ILE A 35 -7.08 -9.70 -6.92
C ILE A 35 -7.34 -8.97 -5.60
N TRP A 36 -7.74 -7.69 -5.67
CA TRP A 36 -7.90 -6.82 -4.52
C TRP A 36 -9.36 -6.61 -4.13
N ASN A 37 -9.65 -6.67 -2.83
CA ASN A 37 -10.91 -6.18 -2.28
C ASN A 37 -10.83 -4.66 -2.06
N LEU A 38 -11.02 -3.89 -3.13
CA LEU A 38 -10.84 -2.43 -3.13
C LEU A 38 -11.65 -1.70 -2.05
N PRO A 39 -12.95 -2.00 -1.82
CA PRO A 39 -13.72 -1.33 -0.77
C PRO A 39 -13.13 -1.56 0.63
N LYS A 40 -12.71 -2.79 0.93
CA LYS A 40 -12.12 -3.15 2.22
C LYS A 40 -10.76 -2.47 2.42
N ILE A 41 -9.92 -2.47 1.39
CA ILE A 41 -8.60 -1.82 1.44
C ILE A 41 -8.76 -0.31 1.64
N HIS A 42 -9.67 0.32 0.90
CA HIS A 42 -9.95 1.75 1.05
C HIS A 42 -10.45 2.07 2.46
N ASN A 43 -11.38 1.28 3.00
CA ASN A 43 -11.85 1.43 4.37
C ASN A 43 -10.69 1.38 5.38
N HIS A 44 -9.84 0.35 5.31
CA HIS A 44 -8.69 0.21 6.18
C HIS A 44 -7.67 1.34 6.01
N TRP A 45 -7.44 1.81 4.79
CA TRP A 45 -6.58 2.96 4.51
C TRP A 45 -7.11 4.23 5.19
N GLN A 46 -8.40 4.53 5.08
CA GLN A 46 -9.01 5.70 5.74
C GLN A 46 -8.92 5.61 7.27
N HIS A 47 -9.10 4.43 7.86
CA HIS A 47 -8.91 4.23 9.30
C HIS A 47 -7.45 4.46 9.72
N TYR A 48 -6.50 3.93 8.93
CA TYR A 48 -5.08 4.13 9.16
C TYR A 48 -4.65 5.60 9.12
N LEU A 49 -5.16 6.37 8.16
CA LEU A 49 -4.94 7.82 8.08
C LEU A 49 -5.46 8.58 9.30
N LYS A 50 -6.53 8.09 9.93
CA LYS A 50 -7.09 8.64 11.18
C LYS A 50 -6.35 8.17 12.43
N GLY A 51 -5.30 7.37 12.30
CA GLY A 51 -4.47 6.90 13.41
C GLY A 51 -4.75 5.46 13.87
N ASP A 52 -5.70 4.75 13.26
CA ASP A 52 -5.99 3.36 13.58
C ASP A 52 -5.00 2.41 12.88
N GLY A 53 -3.93 2.06 13.59
CA GLY A 53 -2.83 1.23 13.10
C GLY A 53 -3.11 -0.28 13.01
N ARG A 54 -4.30 -0.77 13.40
CA ARG A 54 -4.58 -2.21 13.51
C ARG A 54 -4.37 -3.00 12.22
N GLN A 55 -4.50 -2.33 11.08
CA GLN A 55 -4.38 -2.92 9.74
C GLN A 55 -3.13 -2.43 8.99
N ALA A 56 -2.19 -1.77 9.66
CA ALA A 56 -1.01 -1.19 9.04
C ALA A 56 -0.14 -2.23 8.31
N GLU A 57 0.07 -3.40 8.93
CA GLU A 57 0.86 -4.48 8.32
C GLU A 57 0.20 -5.04 7.06
N MET A 58 -1.12 -5.25 7.08
CA MET A 58 -1.88 -5.69 5.91
C MET A 58 -1.80 -4.66 4.78
N LEU A 59 -1.97 -3.37 5.10
CA LEU A 59 -1.83 -2.28 4.12
C LEU A 59 -0.42 -2.26 3.52
N TYR A 60 0.62 -2.42 4.34
CA TYR A 60 1.99 -2.51 3.89
C TYR A 60 2.20 -3.69 2.93
N ASN A 61 1.68 -4.88 3.27
CA ASN A 61 1.81 -6.07 2.41
C ASN A 61 1.16 -5.86 1.03
N ILE A 62 0.00 -5.18 0.99
CA ILE A 62 -0.67 -4.83 -0.27
C ILE A 62 0.17 -3.84 -1.09
N ILE A 63 0.71 -2.81 -0.44
CA ILE A 63 1.56 -1.81 -1.10
C ILE A 63 2.83 -2.47 -1.65
N ALA A 64 3.51 -3.29 -0.85
CA ALA A 64 4.72 -3.99 -1.25
C ALA A 64 4.45 -4.93 -2.44
N MET A 65 3.36 -5.69 -2.39
CA MET A 65 2.95 -6.57 -3.47
C MET A 65 2.65 -5.78 -4.75
N GLU A 66 1.88 -4.70 -4.65
CA GLU A 66 1.55 -3.88 -5.82
C GLU A 66 2.80 -3.22 -6.44
N VAL A 67 3.73 -2.73 -5.62
CA VAL A 67 5.02 -2.20 -6.11
C VAL A 67 5.80 -3.29 -6.85
N TRP A 68 5.85 -4.51 -6.33
CA TRP A 68 6.49 -5.63 -7.00
C TRP A 68 5.81 -5.95 -8.33
N LEU A 69 4.48 -6.03 -8.36
CA LEU A 69 3.70 -6.29 -9.56
C LEU A 69 3.87 -5.20 -10.63
N GLN A 70 3.94 -3.92 -10.24
CA GLN A 70 4.20 -2.82 -11.18
C GLN A 70 5.64 -2.80 -11.70
N THR A 71 6.59 -3.26 -10.89
CA THR A 71 8.00 -3.27 -11.26
C THR A 71 8.34 -4.42 -12.21
N PHE A 72 7.78 -5.61 -11.96
CA PHE A 72 8.19 -6.83 -12.65
C PHE A 72 7.15 -7.38 -13.63
N ILE A 73 5.86 -7.24 -13.37
CA ILE A 73 4.82 -7.83 -14.25
C ILE A 73 4.32 -6.84 -15.31
N LYS A 74 4.26 -5.54 -15.01
CA LYS A 74 3.73 -4.53 -15.96
C LYS A 74 4.48 -4.49 -17.30
N ASN A 75 5.77 -4.84 -17.31
CA ASN A 75 6.61 -4.83 -18.50
C ASN A 75 6.84 -6.22 -19.10
N ASP A 76 6.17 -7.26 -18.58
CA ASP A 76 6.33 -8.62 -19.08
C ASP A 76 5.35 -8.85 -20.25
N PRO A 77 5.83 -9.06 -21.48
CA PRO A 77 4.97 -9.21 -22.67
C PRO A 77 4.23 -10.56 -22.74
N VAL A 78 4.29 -11.37 -21.68
CA VAL A 78 3.85 -12.78 -21.69
C VAL A 78 2.53 -13.00 -20.92
N ILE A 79 1.92 -11.94 -20.35
CA ILE A 79 0.60 -12.00 -19.71
C ILE A 79 -0.34 -10.93 -20.29
#